data_AF-A0A8J7AKI1-F1
#
_entry.id   AF-A0A8J7AKI1-F1
#
_cell.length_a   1.000
_cell.length_b   1.000
_cell.length_c   1.000
_cell.angle_alpha   90.00
_cell.angle_beta   90.00
_cell.angle_gamma   90.00
#
_symmetry.space_group_name_H-M   'P 1'
#
loop_
_entity.id
_entity.type
_entity.pdbx_description
1 polymer ?
#
loop_
_entity_poly.entity_id
_entity_poly.type
_entity_poly.pdbx_seq_one_letter_code
_entity_poly.pdbx_strand_id
1 'polypeptide(L)'
;MVRLATPKGAPSEWKQYKAVRLNAKGAGMAWFQDNSALVSWLHQLSFISLFYCLGDGHPGIWSLFAQLQVPQLSEEILDWFHLMENLHKVGGSLKRLQQAEALLWRGQVDKTLALFASVKTEAAGRFQGYLQTHRSRIPNYEYYQLEGLPIGSGSVESWIKQIDERIQVTGARWKPERVPQILALRCAYLNGDLDSFSLVEV
;
A
#
# COMPACT_ATOMS: atom_id res chain seq x y z
N MET A 1 33.57 -5.54 20.24
CA MET A 1 34.34 -4.80 21.26
C MET A 1 35.72 -4.50 20.71
N VAL A 2 36.35 -3.41 21.13
CA VAL A 2 37.73 -3.05 20.79
C VAL A 2 38.58 -3.06 22.06
N ARG A 3 39.83 -3.52 21.94
CA ARG A 3 40.82 -3.53 23.01
C ARG A 3 41.62 -2.24 22.95
N LEU A 4 41.61 -1.47 24.03
CA LEU A 4 42.31 -0.20 24.12
C LEU A 4 43.71 -0.39 24.70
N ALA A 5 44.66 0.34 24.13
CA ALA A 5 45.97 0.50 24.74
C ALA A 5 45.84 1.36 26.00
N THR A 6 46.40 0.87 27.09
CA THR A 6 46.51 1.58 28.37
C THR A 6 47.99 1.86 28.67
N PRO A 7 48.29 2.76 29.62
CA PRO A 7 49.68 3.06 29.98
C PRO A 7 50.48 1.80 30.31
N LYS A 8 51.80 1.84 30.05
CA LYS A 8 52.70 0.70 30.24
C LYS A 8 52.61 0.16 31.67
N GLY A 9 52.24 -1.12 31.81
CA GLY A 9 52.05 -1.80 33.09
C GLY A 9 50.60 -1.91 33.56
N ALA A 10 49.65 -1.21 32.92
CA ALA A 10 48.22 -1.35 33.20
C ALA A 10 47.57 -2.46 32.33
N PRO A 11 46.52 -3.15 32.83
CA PRO A 11 45.75 -4.08 32.01
C PRO A 11 45.02 -3.33 30.89
N SER A 12 44.80 -4.00 29.76
CA SER A 12 44.04 -3.41 28.66
C SER A 12 42.55 -3.32 29.00
N GLU A 13 41.91 -2.26 28.53
CA GLU A 13 40.46 -2.08 28.65
C GLU A 13 39.75 -2.57 27.39
N TRP A 14 38.57 -3.17 27.58
CA TRP A 14 37.67 -3.53 26.48
C TRP A 14 36.48 -2.58 26.48
N LYS A 15 36.23 -1.94 25.34
CA LYS A 15 35.06 -1.07 25.17
C LYS A 15 34.25 -1.48 23.95
N GLN A 16 32.94 -1.23 24.01
CA GLN A 16 32.03 -1.52 22.91
C GLN A 16 32.13 -0.44 21.83
N TYR A 17 31.90 -0.84 20.59
CA TYR A 17 31.62 0.06 19.47
C TYR A 17 30.28 -0.38 18.86
N LYS A 18 29.63 0.49 18.09
CA LYS A 18 28.41 0.16 17.36
C LYS A 18 28.67 0.25 15.87
N ALA A 19 28.01 -0.62 15.12
CA ALA A 19 28.11 -0.66 13.66
C ALA A 19 26.72 -0.86 13.05
N VAL A 20 26.50 -0.27 11.88
CA VAL A 20 25.30 -0.47 11.06
C VAL A 20 25.72 -0.91 9.68
N ARG A 21 24.98 -1.85 9.09
CA ARG A 21 25.17 -2.33 7.72
C ARG A 21 23.86 -2.22 6.95
N LEU A 22 23.93 -1.64 5.76
CA LEU A 22 22.82 -1.52 4.83
C LEU A 22 22.86 -2.70 3.87
N ASN A 23 21.84 -3.55 3.91
CA ASN A 23 21.79 -4.78 3.12
C ASN A 23 21.75 -4.51 1.60
N ALA A 24 21.06 -3.46 1.16
CA ALA A 24 20.82 -3.20 -0.27
C ALA A 24 22.03 -2.61 -1.03
N LYS A 25 22.93 -1.88 -0.35
CA LYS A 25 24.08 -1.20 -0.98
C LYS A 25 25.44 -1.72 -0.50
N GLY A 26 25.48 -2.66 0.44
CA GLY A 26 26.71 -3.17 1.04
C GLY A 26 27.49 -2.17 1.91
N ALA A 27 27.03 -0.91 1.99
CA ALA A 27 27.62 0.12 2.83
C ALA A 27 27.45 -0.23 4.32
N GLY A 28 28.52 -0.09 5.09
CA GLY A 28 28.50 -0.27 6.53
C GLY A 28 29.49 0.66 7.20
N MET A 29 29.16 1.10 8.41
CA MET A 29 29.96 2.08 9.14
C MET A 29 29.89 1.79 10.64
N ALA A 30 30.94 2.14 11.36
CA ALA A 30 31.08 1.86 12.79
C ALA A 30 31.66 3.05 13.53
N TRP A 31 31.17 3.29 14.75
CA TRP A 31 31.65 4.34 15.64
C TRP A 31 31.99 3.79 17.01
N PHE A 32 33.08 4.31 17.56
CA PHE A 32 33.55 3.97 18.88
C PHE A 32 33.05 5.01 19.90
N GLN A 33 32.14 4.60 20.79
CA GLN A 33 31.60 5.44 21.87
C GLN A 33 30.93 6.75 21.42
N ASP A 34 30.58 6.89 20.14
CA ASP A 34 29.90 8.07 19.58
C ASP A 34 28.59 7.67 18.87
N ASN A 35 27.51 7.62 19.66
CA ASN A 35 26.19 7.28 19.12
C ASN A 35 25.62 8.42 18.27
N SER A 36 25.95 9.67 18.59
CA SER A 36 25.40 10.85 17.93
C SER A 36 25.90 10.95 16.49
N ALA A 37 27.19 10.71 16.25
CA ALA A 37 27.75 10.69 14.90
C ALA A 37 27.20 9.53 14.06
N LEU A 38 26.99 8.35 14.67
CA LEU A 38 26.36 7.20 14.00
C LEU A 38 24.93 7.54 13.54
N VAL A 39 24.11 8.12 14.42
CA VAL A 39 22.73 8.53 14.08
C VAL A 39 22.74 9.64 13.03
N SER A 40 23.64 10.63 13.17
CA SER A 40 23.76 11.71 12.20
C SER A 40 24.14 11.21 10.81
N TRP A 41 24.98 10.18 10.69
CA TRP A 41 25.27 9.53 9.41
C TRP A 41 24.04 8.80 8.85
N LEU A 42 23.26 8.10 9.70
CA LEU A 42 22.03 7.46 9.25
C LEU A 42 21.02 8.46 8.68
N HIS A 43 20.91 9.65 9.26
CA HIS A 43 20.04 10.72 8.75
C HIS A 43 20.50 11.31 7.41
N GLN A 44 21.78 11.17 7.06
CA GLN A 44 22.31 11.57 5.76
C GLN A 44 22.00 10.55 4.66
N LEU A 45 21.55 9.34 5.02
CA LEU A 45 21.15 8.34 4.04
C LEU A 45 19.80 8.71 3.44
N SER A 46 19.72 8.74 2.11
CA SER A 46 18.45 8.78 1.41
C SER A 46 17.78 7.41 1.49
N PHE A 47 16.75 7.31 2.34
CA PHE A 47 15.85 6.16 2.31
C PHE A 47 14.99 6.24 1.05
N ILE A 48 14.83 5.12 0.35
CA ILE A 48 13.89 5.07 -0.77
C ILE A 48 12.49 5.00 -0.18
N SER A 49 11.63 5.95 -0.56
CA SER A 49 10.21 5.88 -0.28
C SER A 49 9.58 4.79 -1.15
N LEU A 50 8.98 3.80 -0.51
CA LEU A 50 8.16 2.78 -1.17
C LEU A 50 6.72 3.29 -1.25
N PHE A 51 6.13 3.26 -2.44
CA PHE A 51 4.76 3.70 -2.66
C PHE A 51 3.88 2.52 -3.07
N TYR A 52 2.75 2.36 -2.40
CA TYR A 52 1.75 1.36 -2.77
C TYR A 52 0.56 2.05 -3.42
N CYS A 53 0.22 1.61 -4.64
CA CYS A 53 -0.89 2.13 -5.43
C CYS A 53 -2.01 1.09 -5.43
N LEU A 54 -2.90 1.18 -4.44
CA LEU A 54 -4.05 0.29 -4.31
C LEU A 54 -5.23 0.78 -5.15
N GLY A 55 -5.80 -0.09 -5.98
CA GLY A 55 -6.93 0.24 -6.85
C GLY A 55 -7.88 -0.93 -7.09
N ASP A 56 -9.11 -0.62 -7.49
CA ASP A 56 -10.07 -1.60 -7.95
C ASP A 56 -9.72 -2.11 -9.37
N GLY A 57 -10.54 -3.01 -9.91
CA GLY A 57 -10.34 -3.54 -11.27
C GLY A 57 -10.50 -2.54 -12.42
N HIS A 58 -10.85 -1.27 -12.17
CA HIS A 58 -11.23 -0.32 -13.21
C HIS A 58 -10.00 0.21 -13.99
N PRO A 59 -9.95 0.08 -15.33
CA PRO A 59 -8.83 0.53 -16.16
C PRO A 59 -8.40 1.99 -15.96
N GLY A 60 -9.37 2.86 -15.63
CA GLY A 60 -9.10 4.28 -15.39
C GLY A 60 -8.17 4.54 -14.21
N ILE A 61 -8.22 3.74 -13.14
CA ILE A 61 -7.34 3.91 -11.98
C ILE A 61 -5.89 3.59 -12.37
N TRP A 62 -5.67 2.48 -13.07
CA TRP A 62 -4.35 2.05 -13.52
C TRP A 62 -3.73 3.04 -14.53
N SER A 63 -4.57 3.64 -15.39
CA SER A 63 -4.12 4.72 -16.28
C SER A 63 -3.64 5.95 -15.50
N LEU A 64 -4.32 6.31 -14.40
CA LEU A 64 -3.89 7.41 -13.53
C LEU A 64 -2.56 7.07 -12.84
N PHE A 65 -2.40 5.86 -12.30
CA PHE A 65 -1.14 5.44 -11.68
C PHE A 65 0.05 5.48 -12.67
N ALA A 66 -0.17 5.04 -13.91
CA ALA A 66 0.83 5.16 -14.96
C ALA A 66 1.20 6.62 -15.29
N GLN A 67 0.24 7.54 -15.24
CA GLN A 67 0.45 8.97 -15.47
C GLN A 67 1.16 9.68 -14.30
N LEU A 68 0.98 9.20 -13.07
CA LEU A 68 1.61 9.80 -11.88
C LEU A 68 3.15 9.71 -11.89
N GLN A 69 3.74 8.82 -12.69
CA GLN A 69 5.19 8.60 -12.77
C GLN A 69 5.85 8.47 -11.37
N VAL A 70 5.16 7.75 -10.47
CA VAL A 70 5.61 7.53 -9.09
C VAL A 70 7.04 6.94 -9.11
N PRO A 71 7.97 7.40 -8.25
CA PRO A 71 9.38 6.95 -8.29
C PRO A 71 9.56 5.43 -8.23
N GLN A 72 10.74 4.98 -8.67
CA GLN A 72 11.13 3.61 -9.10
C GLN A 72 10.72 2.41 -8.22
N LEU A 73 10.26 2.61 -6.99
CA LEU A 73 9.72 1.57 -6.11
C LEU A 73 8.25 1.89 -5.83
N SER A 74 7.41 1.60 -6.82
CA SER A 74 5.96 1.58 -6.66
C SER A 74 5.41 0.18 -6.94
N GLU A 75 4.48 -0.26 -6.11
CA GLU A 75 3.75 -1.51 -6.31
C GLU A 75 2.27 -1.22 -6.49
N GLU A 76 1.73 -1.61 -7.64
CA GLU A 76 0.29 -1.59 -7.88
C GLU A 76 -0.36 -2.81 -7.23
N ILE A 77 -1.40 -2.60 -6.43
CA ILE A 77 -2.11 -3.66 -5.70
C ILE A 77 -3.57 -3.64 -6.10
N LEU A 78 -4.08 -4.78 -6.54
CA LEU A 78 -5.49 -4.98 -6.78
C LEU A 78 -6.21 -5.15 -5.45
N ASP A 79 -7.31 -4.41 -5.27
CA ASP A 79 -8.19 -4.52 -4.12
C ASP A 79 -8.73 -5.94 -3.92
N TRP A 80 -8.50 -6.49 -2.72
CA TRP A 80 -8.90 -7.85 -2.36
C TRP A 80 -10.41 -8.06 -2.44
N PHE A 81 -11.22 -7.12 -1.95
CA PHE A 81 -12.68 -7.27 -1.93
C PHE A 81 -13.24 -7.27 -3.34
N HIS A 82 -12.76 -6.40 -4.21
CA HIS A 82 -13.14 -6.38 -5.63
C HIS A 82 -12.70 -7.65 -6.37
N LEU A 83 -11.53 -8.20 -6.03
CA LEU A 83 -11.09 -9.48 -6.56
C LEU A 83 -12.04 -10.62 -6.12
N MET A 84 -12.47 -10.63 -4.86
CA MET A 84 -13.41 -11.62 -4.33
C MET A 84 -14.82 -11.47 -4.92
N GLU A 85 -15.30 -10.25 -5.14
CA GLU A 85 -16.57 -10.03 -5.84
C GLU A 85 -16.54 -10.63 -7.25
N ASN A 86 -15.45 -10.45 -7.99
CA ASN A 86 -15.28 -11.04 -9.31
C ASN A 86 -15.23 -12.57 -9.25
N LEU A 87 -14.58 -13.15 -8.23
CA LEU A 87 -14.57 -14.59 -8.00
C LEU A 87 -15.99 -15.11 -7.73
N HIS A 88 -16.76 -14.45 -6.86
CA HIS A 88 -18.11 -14.89 -6.47
C HIS A 88 -19.13 -14.77 -7.62
N LYS A 89 -18.93 -13.83 -8.55
CA LYS A 89 -19.73 -13.72 -9.79
C LYS A 89 -19.60 -14.96 -10.70
N VAL A 90 -18.55 -15.78 -10.55
CA VAL A 90 -18.41 -17.04 -11.30
C VAL A 90 -19.47 -18.07 -10.88
N GLY A 91 -19.81 -18.11 -9.59
CA GLY A 91 -20.75 -19.06 -9.01
C GLY A 91 -20.31 -20.53 -9.10
N GLY A 92 -21.27 -21.44 -8.91
CA GLY A 92 -21.04 -22.89 -9.02
C GLY A 92 -20.51 -23.54 -7.75
N SER A 93 -19.41 -24.28 -7.85
CA SER A 93 -18.91 -25.12 -6.75
C SER A 93 -18.28 -24.28 -5.64
N LEU A 94 -18.92 -24.27 -4.45
CA LEU A 94 -18.39 -23.61 -3.25
C LEU A 94 -16.98 -24.09 -2.89
N LYS A 95 -16.71 -25.39 -3.01
CA LYS A 95 -15.38 -25.96 -2.76
C LYS A 95 -14.32 -25.36 -3.69
N ARG A 96 -14.64 -25.17 -4.97
CA ARG A 96 -13.72 -24.52 -5.93
C ARG A 96 -13.49 -23.06 -5.57
N LEU A 97 -14.56 -22.32 -5.22
CA LEU A 97 -14.46 -20.91 -4.85
C LEU A 97 -13.57 -20.72 -3.61
N GLN A 98 -13.78 -21.53 -2.56
CA GLN A 98 -12.94 -21.51 -1.36
C GLN A 98 -11.47 -21.85 -1.66
N GLN A 99 -11.22 -22.81 -2.56
CA GLN A 99 -9.86 -23.15 -2.97
C GLN A 99 -9.21 -22.02 -3.77
N ALA A 100 -9.97 -21.36 -4.65
CA ALA A 100 -9.51 -20.21 -5.42
C ALA A 100 -9.19 -19.01 -4.52
N GLU A 101 -10.04 -18.73 -3.53
CA GLU A 101 -9.81 -17.70 -2.51
C GLU A 101 -8.49 -17.96 -1.75
N ALA A 102 -8.29 -19.16 -1.22
CA ALA A 102 -7.06 -19.52 -0.50
C ALA A 102 -5.80 -19.43 -1.37
N LEU A 103 -5.89 -19.73 -2.66
CA LEU A 103 -4.78 -19.58 -3.59
C LEU A 103 -4.49 -18.11 -3.90
N LEU A 104 -5.52 -17.31 -4.17
CA LEU A 104 -5.37 -15.88 -4.45
C LEU A 104 -4.89 -15.12 -3.22
N TRP A 105 -5.29 -15.50 -2.02
CA TRP A 105 -4.81 -14.94 -0.76
C TRP A 105 -3.27 -15.01 -0.64
N ARG A 106 -2.68 -16.03 -1.26
CA ARG A 106 -1.22 -16.25 -1.32
C ARG A 106 -0.58 -15.82 -2.64
N GLY A 107 -1.29 -15.06 -3.48
CA GLY A 107 -0.82 -14.58 -4.78
C GLY A 107 -0.68 -15.67 -5.87
N GLN A 108 -1.27 -16.86 -5.69
CA GLN A 108 -1.05 -18.02 -6.57
C GLN A 108 -1.98 -18.00 -7.81
N VAL A 109 -1.83 -16.98 -8.66
CA VAL A 109 -2.70 -16.74 -9.83
C VAL A 109 -2.75 -17.92 -10.79
N ASP A 110 -1.61 -18.56 -11.11
CA ASP A 110 -1.57 -19.69 -12.05
C ASP A 110 -2.37 -20.89 -11.56
N LYS A 111 -2.25 -21.21 -10.28
CA LYS A 111 -2.97 -22.33 -9.69
C LYS A 111 -4.46 -22.03 -9.68
N THR A 112 -4.85 -20.78 -9.42
CA THR A 112 -6.24 -20.36 -9.51
C THR A 112 -6.77 -20.48 -10.94
N LEU A 113 -6.03 -20.02 -11.95
CA LEU A 113 -6.41 -20.17 -13.36
C LEU A 113 -6.61 -21.64 -13.75
N ALA A 114 -5.77 -22.54 -13.25
CA ALA A 114 -5.90 -23.97 -13.49
C ALA A 114 -7.19 -24.57 -12.91
N LEU A 115 -7.69 -24.07 -11.77
CA LEU A 115 -8.96 -24.52 -11.19
C LEU A 115 -10.18 -24.23 -12.07
N PHE A 116 -10.10 -23.20 -12.90
CA PHE A 116 -11.17 -22.77 -13.80
C PHE A 116 -10.98 -23.24 -15.25
N ALA A 117 -9.86 -23.87 -15.59
CA ALA A 117 -9.54 -24.26 -16.97
C ALA A 117 -10.61 -25.18 -17.63
N SER A 118 -11.26 -26.05 -16.84
CA SER A 118 -12.31 -26.94 -17.33
C SER A 118 -13.73 -26.33 -17.27
N VAL A 119 -13.88 -25.12 -16.73
CA VAL A 119 -15.18 -24.47 -16.52
C VAL A 119 -15.51 -23.59 -17.72
N LYS A 120 -16.45 -24.03 -18.56
CA LYS A 120 -16.78 -23.37 -19.84
C LYS A 120 -17.89 -22.32 -19.73
N THR A 121 -18.05 -21.68 -18.58
CA THR A 121 -19.06 -20.61 -18.42
C THR A 121 -18.48 -19.26 -18.83
N GLU A 122 -19.33 -18.38 -19.36
CA GLU A 122 -18.93 -17.03 -19.71
C GLU A 122 -18.37 -16.27 -18.50
N ALA A 123 -18.97 -16.46 -17.31
CA ALA A 123 -18.51 -15.87 -16.06
C ALA A 123 -17.11 -16.35 -15.67
N ALA A 124 -16.80 -17.65 -15.83
CA ALA A 124 -15.45 -18.17 -15.58
C ALA A 124 -14.44 -17.59 -16.57
N GLY A 125 -14.80 -17.48 -17.86
CA GLY A 125 -13.95 -16.86 -18.87
C GLY A 125 -13.63 -15.39 -18.56
N ARG A 126 -14.64 -14.60 -18.14
CA ARG A 126 -14.45 -13.21 -17.68
C ARG A 126 -13.50 -13.14 -16.48
N PHE A 127 -13.69 -14.00 -15.49
CA PHE A 127 -12.83 -14.04 -14.30
C PHE A 127 -11.39 -14.44 -14.63
N GLN A 128 -11.17 -15.42 -15.51
CA GLN A 128 -9.83 -15.77 -15.98
C GLN A 128 -9.15 -14.61 -16.72
N GLY A 129 -9.88 -13.90 -17.59
CA GLY A 129 -9.38 -12.69 -18.25
C GLY A 129 -9.04 -11.57 -17.26
N TYR A 130 -9.85 -11.41 -16.22
CA TYR A 130 -9.62 -10.46 -15.14
C TYR A 130 -8.33 -10.78 -14.36
N LEU A 131 -8.14 -12.04 -13.97
CA LEU A 131 -6.90 -12.50 -13.32
C LEU A 131 -5.66 -12.30 -14.19
N GLN A 132 -5.75 -12.54 -15.50
CA GLN A 132 -4.63 -12.31 -16.41
C GLN A 132 -4.29 -10.81 -16.50
N THR A 133 -5.31 -9.96 -16.62
CA THR A 133 -5.15 -8.49 -16.70
C THR A 133 -4.47 -7.92 -15.46
N HIS A 134 -4.81 -8.43 -14.27
CA HIS A 134 -4.30 -7.91 -13.00
C HIS A 134 -3.23 -8.80 -12.36
N ARG A 135 -2.65 -9.74 -13.11
CA ARG A 135 -1.70 -10.73 -12.58
C ARG A 135 -0.54 -10.11 -11.78
N SER A 136 0.06 -9.04 -12.30
CA SER A 136 1.18 -8.34 -11.65
C SER A 136 0.76 -7.53 -10.42
N ARG A 137 -0.55 -7.35 -10.22
CA ARG A 137 -1.15 -6.55 -9.15
C ARG A 137 -1.73 -7.40 -8.02
N ILE A 138 -1.64 -8.72 -8.13
CA ILE A 138 -2.15 -9.67 -7.14
C ILE A 138 -0.95 -10.13 -6.29
N PRO A 139 -0.68 -9.49 -5.14
CA PRO A 139 0.42 -9.88 -4.27
C PRO A 139 0.06 -11.11 -3.42
N ASN A 140 0.99 -11.49 -2.55
CA ASN A 140 0.68 -12.35 -1.43
C ASN A 140 -0.05 -11.54 -0.33
N TYR A 141 -1.38 -11.50 -0.38
CA TYR A 141 -2.20 -10.76 0.58
C TYR A 141 -2.02 -11.24 2.04
N GLU A 142 -1.71 -12.53 2.26
CA GLU A 142 -1.37 -13.07 3.58
C GLU A 142 -0.16 -12.33 4.17
N TYR A 143 0.90 -12.18 3.38
CA TYR A 143 2.09 -11.41 3.77
C TYR A 143 1.74 -9.94 3.98
N TYR A 144 0.96 -9.34 3.08
CA TYR A 144 0.63 -7.90 3.16
C TYR A 144 -0.16 -7.60 4.42
N GLN A 145 -1.12 -8.46 4.77
CA GLN A 145 -1.89 -8.28 6.00
C GLN A 145 -1.00 -8.42 7.25
N LEU A 146 -0.09 -9.40 7.29
CA LEU A 146 0.81 -9.61 8.42
C LEU A 146 1.78 -8.43 8.63
N GLU A 147 2.22 -7.79 7.54
CA GLU A 147 3.11 -6.63 7.56
C GLU A 147 2.37 -5.28 7.66
N GLY A 148 1.03 -5.29 7.75
CA GLY A 148 0.22 -4.07 7.81
C GLY A 148 0.20 -3.25 6.52
N LEU A 149 0.50 -3.88 5.39
CA LEU A 149 0.45 -3.29 4.06
C LEU A 149 -0.99 -3.20 3.53
N PRO A 150 -1.29 -2.26 2.62
CA PRO A 150 -2.63 -2.08 2.10
C PRO A 150 -3.10 -3.30 1.27
N ILE A 151 -4.31 -3.78 1.56
CA ILE A 151 -4.95 -4.89 0.82
C ILE A 151 -6.34 -4.55 0.27
N GLY A 152 -6.95 -3.48 0.76
CA GLY A 152 -8.35 -3.14 0.45
C GLY A 152 -8.65 -1.66 0.65
N SER A 153 -9.57 -1.16 -0.17
CA SER A 153 -9.89 0.25 -0.37
C SER A 153 -11.04 0.72 0.52
N GLY A 154 -11.43 -0.07 1.53
CA GLY A 154 -12.57 0.25 2.41
C GLY A 154 -12.48 1.60 3.12
N SER A 155 -11.28 2.09 3.44
CA SER A 155 -11.08 3.45 3.95
C SER A 155 -11.40 4.53 2.90
N VAL A 156 -11.01 4.29 1.64
CA VAL A 156 -11.33 5.15 0.49
C VAL A 156 -12.84 5.14 0.22
N GLU A 157 -13.47 3.97 0.19
CA GLU A 157 -14.93 3.87 0.03
C GLU A 157 -15.70 4.57 1.16
N SER A 158 -15.23 4.43 2.41
CA SER A 158 -15.81 5.12 3.56
C SER A 158 -15.68 6.64 3.42
N TRP A 159 -14.54 7.13 2.94
CA TRP A 159 -14.34 8.56 2.71
C TRP A 159 -15.19 9.08 1.55
N ILE A 160 -15.31 8.32 0.45
CA ILE A 160 -16.23 8.63 -0.66
C ILE A 160 -17.68 8.73 -0.15
N LYS A 161 -18.12 7.78 0.69
CA LYS A 161 -19.47 7.84 1.30
C LYS A 161 -19.68 9.12 2.11
N GLN A 162 -18.67 9.55 2.88
CA GLN A 162 -18.74 10.82 3.60
C GLN A 162 -18.79 12.04 2.66
N ILE A 163 -18.14 11.98 1.50
CA ILE A 163 -18.29 13.02 0.47
C ILE A 163 -19.73 13.00 -0.09
N ASP A 164 -20.24 11.82 -0.42
CA ASP A 164 -21.56 11.60 -1.02
C ASP A 164 -22.71 12.04 -0.11
N GLU A 165 -22.56 11.96 1.21
CA GLU A 165 -23.53 12.51 2.18
C GLU A 165 -23.87 13.99 1.91
N ARG A 166 -22.95 14.74 1.31
CA ARG A 166 -23.18 16.12 0.90
C ARG A 166 -23.57 16.25 -0.57
N ILE A 167 -22.89 15.53 -1.45
CA ILE A 167 -23.06 15.67 -2.90
C ILE A 167 -24.39 15.07 -3.38
N GLN A 168 -24.82 13.97 -2.76
CA GLN A 168 -25.97 13.16 -3.16
C GLN A 168 -27.19 13.33 -2.22
N VAL A 169 -27.26 14.44 -1.47
CA VAL A 169 -28.42 14.73 -0.61
C VAL A 169 -29.70 14.80 -1.45
N THR A 170 -30.82 14.33 -0.87
CA THR A 170 -32.13 14.31 -1.52
C THR A 170 -32.50 15.67 -2.10
N GLY A 171 -32.79 15.71 -3.40
CA GLY A 171 -33.18 16.91 -4.14
C GLY A 171 -32.02 17.75 -4.68
N ALA A 172 -30.76 17.36 -4.44
CA ALA A 172 -29.61 18.08 -4.98
C ALA A 172 -29.56 18.02 -6.52
N ARG A 173 -29.33 19.17 -7.15
CA ARG A 173 -29.01 19.31 -8.57
C ARG A 173 -27.90 20.33 -8.72
N TRP A 174 -26.74 19.88 -9.18
CA TRP A 174 -25.56 20.72 -9.33
C TRP A 174 -25.35 21.11 -10.79
N LYS A 175 -24.95 22.35 -11.02
CA LYS A 175 -24.37 22.73 -12.32
C LYS A 175 -22.97 22.12 -12.41
N PRO A 176 -22.54 21.56 -13.56
CA PRO A 176 -21.23 20.93 -13.69
C PRO A 176 -20.08 21.81 -13.18
N GLU A 177 -20.15 23.12 -13.43
CA GLU A 177 -19.11 24.08 -13.06
C GLU A 177 -19.02 24.31 -11.54
N ARG A 178 -20.06 23.95 -10.78
CA ARG A 178 -20.12 24.09 -9.32
C ARG A 178 -19.72 22.82 -8.57
N VAL A 179 -19.71 21.66 -9.23
CA VAL A 179 -19.35 20.38 -8.61
C VAL A 179 -17.92 20.40 -8.02
N PRO A 180 -16.89 20.89 -8.73
CA PRO A 180 -15.53 20.94 -8.15
C PRO A 180 -15.44 21.78 -6.88
N GLN A 181 -16.23 22.86 -6.78
CA GLN A 181 -16.22 23.77 -5.64
C GLN A 181 -16.80 23.12 -4.39
N ILE A 182 -17.93 22.41 -4.52
CA ILE A 182 -18.55 21.70 -3.39
C ILE A 182 -17.73 20.48 -2.97
N LEU A 183 -17.07 19.80 -3.92
CA LEU A 183 -16.12 18.73 -3.60
C LEU A 183 -14.93 19.27 -2.80
N ALA A 184 -14.30 20.35 -3.26
CA ALA A 184 -13.18 20.98 -2.55
C ALA A 184 -13.57 21.41 -1.13
N LEU A 185 -14.75 22.03 -0.97
CA LEU A 185 -15.28 22.42 0.34
C LEU A 185 -15.52 21.20 1.25
N ARG A 186 -16.12 20.13 0.72
CA ARG A 186 -16.39 18.91 1.50
C ARG A 186 -15.09 18.21 1.90
N CYS A 187 -14.10 18.14 1.02
CA CYS A 187 -12.79 17.60 1.35
C CYS A 187 -12.11 18.43 2.46
N ALA A 188 -12.09 19.76 2.33
CA ALA A 188 -11.53 20.64 3.36
C ALA A 188 -12.21 20.44 4.72
N TYR A 189 -13.55 20.27 4.73
CA TYR A 189 -14.29 19.95 5.95
C TYR A 189 -13.87 18.60 6.56
N LEU A 190 -13.82 17.54 5.75
CA LEU A 190 -13.48 16.20 6.23
C LEU A 190 -12.02 16.10 6.70
N ASN A 191 -11.14 16.93 6.15
CA ASN A 191 -9.74 17.02 6.56
C ASN A 191 -9.51 17.87 7.83
N GLY A 192 -10.51 18.64 8.28
CA GLY A 192 -10.34 19.64 9.35
C GLY A 192 -9.63 20.92 8.88
N ASP A 193 -9.42 21.11 7.57
CA ASP A 193 -8.69 22.25 7.02
C ASP A 193 -9.46 23.57 7.17
N LEU A 194 -10.78 23.51 7.41
CA LEU A 194 -11.61 24.71 7.60
C LEU A 194 -11.30 25.45 8.92
N ASP A 195 -10.78 24.74 9.92
CA ASP A 195 -10.45 25.33 11.22
C ASP A 195 -9.24 26.28 11.14
N SER A 196 -8.45 26.20 10.06
CA SER A 196 -7.37 27.14 9.76
C SER A 196 -7.87 28.56 9.39
N PHE A 197 -9.17 28.73 9.18
CA PHE A 197 -9.83 30.02 8.93
C PHE A 197 -10.58 30.57 10.15
N SER A 198 -10.46 29.92 11.32
CA SER A 198 -10.98 30.42 12.59
C SER A 198 -10.21 31.66 13.01
N LEU A 199 -10.87 32.83 12.96
CA LEU A 199 -10.33 34.07 13.50
C LEU A 199 -10.30 34.00 15.04
N VAL A 200 -9.09 34.13 15.59
CA VAL A 200 -8.69 34.86 16.81
C VAL A 200 -9.56 34.66 18.07
N GLU A 201 -8.92 34.18 19.15
CA GLU A 201 -9.43 34.26 20.53
C GLU A 201 -9.94 35.68 20.83
N VAL A 202 -11.22 35.80 21.19
CA VAL A 202 -11.82 37.02 21.79
C VAL A 202 -11.64 36.96 23.30
#